data_AF-A0A7C5SMI7-F1
#
_entry.id   AF-A0A7C5SMI7-F1
#
_cell.length_a   1.000
_cell.length_b   1.000
_cell.length_c   1.000
_cell.angle_alpha   90.00
_cell.angle_beta   90.00
_cell.angle_gamma   90.00
#
_symmetry.space_group_name_H-M   'P 1'
#
loop_
_entity.id
_entity.type
_entity.pdbx_description
1 polymer ?
#
loop_
_entity_poly.entity_id
_entity_poly.type
_entity_poly.pdbx_seq_one_letter_code
_entity_poly.pdbx_strand_id
1 'polypeptide(L)'
;AALYFILTIIASSGLYLLLSAEFMAFALIIIYAGAILITYLFVIMLATLPPSEDDMDALAIYDASAREPIAATFAGFTLLAVLTTMLFSGTLSLPVRHGMDGSDAILSKLPGKVEDNLSASLLDAELMAPDERIARQAEAGRVWIDSANRRVLVSKGENTPSPEQGELVRWVDVPAEMWPADLVGTNVEGVGLNLLADHPMTIEIAGVILLMAMLGATVLARKQVDLEEEAKARQARHLALDVAAEDAG
;
A
#
# COMPACT_ATOMS: atom_id res chain seq x y z
N ALA A 1 -0.94 18.68 -17.18
CA ALA A 1 -0.42 18.16 -15.90
C ALA A 1 -0.91 16.73 -15.59
N ALA A 2 -2.22 16.47 -15.57
CA ALA A 2 -2.76 15.16 -15.14
C ALA A 2 -2.27 13.95 -15.96
N LEU A 3 -2.10 14.07 -17.28
CA LEU A 3 -1.55 13.00 -18.14
C LEU A 3 -0.12 12.59 -17.73
N TYR A 4 0.74 13.54 -17.35
CA TYR A 4 2.10 13.24 -16.88
C TYR A 4 2.10 12.55 -15.52
N PHE A 5 1.11 12.84 -14.66
CA PHE A 5 0.98 12.16 -13.39
C PHE A 5 0.58 10.68 -13.60
N ILE A 6 -0.35 10.40 -14.53
CA ILE A 6 -0.69 9.02 -14.92
C ILE A 6 0.55 8.28 -15.43
N LEU A 7 1.34 8.90 -16.30
CA LEU A 7 2.58 8.31 -16.81
C LEU A 7 3.56 7.99 -15.66
N THR A 8 3.66 8.86 -14.66
CA THR A 8 4.52 8.67 -13.48
C THR A 8 4.07 7.46 -12.65
N ILE A 9 2.76 7.29 -12.44
CA ILE A 9 2.20 6.14 -11.72
C ILE A 9 2.44 4.84 -12.48
N ILE A 10 2.26 4.83 -13.80
CA ILE A 10 2.54 3.65 -14.64
C ILE A 10 4.03 3.29 -14.58
N ALA A 11 4.92 4.27 -14.71
CA ALA A 11 6.36 4.06 -14.60
C ALA A 11 6.77 3.51 -13.22
N SER A 12 6.20 4.07 -12.15
CA SER A 12 6.45 3.61 -10.78
C SER A 12 5.92 2.19 -10.54
N SER A 13 4.74 1.85 -11.09
CA SER A 13 4.21 0.49 -11.05
C SER A 13 5.11 -0.50 -11.80
N GLY A 14 5.64 -0.09 -12.95
CA GLY A 14 6.62 -0.89 -13.70
C GLY A 14 7.88 -1.16 -12.88
N LEU A 15 8.37 -0.17 -12.14
CA LEU A 15 9.50 -0.33 -11.22
C LEU A 15 9.20 -1.34 -10.11
N TYR A 16 8.00 -1.33 -9.54
CA TYR A 16 7.60 -2.32 -8.53
C TYR A 16 7.50 -3.73 -9.09
N LEU A 17 7.05 -3.92 -10.33
CA LEU A 17 7.08 -5.24 -10.97
C LEU A 17 8.52 -5.74 -11.18
N LEU A 18 9.45 -4.86 -11.55
CA LEU A 18 10.87 -5.21 -11.69
C LEU A 18 11.52 -5.59 -10.35
N LEU A 19 11.02 -5.04 -9.23
CA LEU A 19 11.45 -5.38 -7.87
C LEU A 19 10.69 -6.58 -7.27
N SER A 20 9.93 -7.33 -8.09
CA SER A 20 9.10 -8.46 -7.64
C SER A 20 8.02 -8.09 -6.60
N ALA A 21 7.61 -6.82 -6.55
CA ALA A 21 6.59 -6.28 -5.67
C ALA A 21 5.22 -6.19 -6.36
N GLU A 22 4.72 -7.31 -6.91
CA GLU A 22 3.47 -7.39 -7.68
C GLU A 22 2.22 -6.86 -6.94
N PHE A 23 2.02 -7.19 -5.65
CA PHE A 23 0.90 -6.68 -4.87
C PHE A 23 0.91 -5.15 -4.81
N MET A 24 2.08 -4.56 -4.53
CA MET A 24 2.23 -3.11 -4.46
C MET A 24 2.06 -2.44 -5.83
N ALA A 25 2.53 -3.07 -6.91
CA ALA A 25 2.33 -2.58 -8.27
C ALA A 25 0.84 -2.48 -8.61
N PHE A 26 0.08 -3.57 -8.40
CA PHE A 26 -1.36 -3.57 -8.65
C PHE A 26 -2.12 -2.62 -7.73
N ALA A 27 -1.76 -2.56 -6.44
CA ALA A 27 -2.36 -1.61 -5.50
C ALA A 27 -2.14 -0.15 -5.95
N LEU A 28 -0.94 0.18 -6.44
CA LEU A 28 -0.63 1.52 -6.97
C LEU A 28 -1.52 1.86 -8.17
N ILE A 29 -1.70 0.93 -9.11
CA ILE A 29 -2.58 1.14 -10.26
C ILE A 29 -4.04 1.29 -9.82
N ILE A 30 -4.57 0.37 -9.01
CA ILE A 30 -5.98 0.35 -8.62
C ILE A 30 -6.34 1.62 -7.82
N ILE A 31 -5.52 1.99 -6.84
CA ILE A 31 -5.81 3.10 -5.93
C ILE A 31 -5.46 4.43 -6.60
N TYR A 32 -4.22 4.61 -7.06
CA TYR A 32 -3.77 5.91 -7.56
C TYR A 32 -4.26 6.17 -8.98
N ALA A 33 -4.07 5.23 -9.91
CA ALA A 33 -4.53 5.43 -11.29
C ALA A 33 -6.04 5.21 -11.44
N GLY A 34 -6.61 4.21 -10.76
CA GLY A 34 -8.01 3.82 -10.90
C GLY A 34 -9.00 4.69 -10.12
N ALA A 35 -8.74 4.97 -8.84
CA ALA A 35 -9.66 5.77 -8.03
C ALA A 35 -9.25 7.25 -8.00
N ILE A 36 -8.09 7.57 -7.44
CA ILE A 36 -7.70 8.95 -7.13
C ILE A 36 -7.55 9.79 -8.41
N LEU A 37 -6.81 9.30 -9.40
CA LEU A 37 -6.57 10.01 -10.65
C LEU A 37 -7.85 10.20 -11.46
N ILE A 38 -8.70 9.18 -11.56
CA ILE A 38 -9.98 9.32 -12.30
C ILE A 38 -10.90 10.30 -11.59
N THR A 39 -11.00 10.25 -10.25
CA THR A 39 -11.75 11.25 -9.48
C THR A 39 -11.17 12.66 -9.69
N TYR A 40 -9.85 12.80 -9.67
CA TYR A 40 -9.19 14.08 -9.93
C TYR A 40 -9.47 14.59 -11.35
N LEU A 41 -9.37 13.73 -12.36
CA LEU A 41 -9.69 14.06 -13.76
C LEU A 41 -11.15 14.50 -13.92
N PHE A 42 -12.07 13.84 -13.24
CA PHE A 42 -13.48 14.22 -13.26
C PHE A 42 -13.68 15.60 -12.61
N VAL A 43 -13.04 15.85 -11.47
CA VAL A 43 -13.11 17.14 -10.78
C VAL A 43 -12.56 18.28 -11.63
N ILE A 44 -11.38 18.13 -12.25
CA ILE A 44 -10.84 19.20 -13.11
C ILE A 44 -11.74 19.43 -14.34
N MET A 45 -12.36 18.38 -14.88
CA MET A 45 -13.27 18.49 -16.03
C MET A 45 -14.55 19.25 -15.66
N LEU A 46 -15.11 19.00 -14.47
CA LEU A 46 -16.26 19.76 -13.96
C LEU A 46 -15.90 21.20 -13.57
N ALA A 47 -14.68 21.42 -13.08
CA ALA A 47 -14.24 22.74 -12.63
C ALA A 47 -13.81 23.68 -13.78
N THR A 48 -13.60 23.16 -14.99
CA THR A 48 -13.16 23.98 -16.13
C THR A 48 -14.37 24.68 -16.76
N LEU A 49 -14.69 25.90 -16.31
CA LEU A 49 -15.58 26.79 -17.06
C LEU A 49 -14.80 27.46 -18.21
N PRO A 50 -15.40 27.65 -19.40
CA PRO A 50 -14.80 28.48 -20.43
C PRO A 50 -14.67 29.90 -19.89
N PRO A 51 -13.48 30.52 -19.95
CA PRO A 51 -13.29 31.87 -19.45
C PRO A 51 -14.16 32.85 -20.24
N SER A 52 -14.97 33.66 -19.55
CA SER A 52 -15.64 34.82 -20.15
C SER A 52 -14.59 35.81 -20.65
N GLU A 53 -14.89 36.63 -21.66
CA GLU A 53 -13.96 37.67 -22.15
C GLU A 53 -13.46 38.59 -21.00
N ASP A 54 -14.30 38.83 -19.98
CA ASP A 54 -13.93 39.61 -18.77
C ASP A 54 -13.03 38.85 -17.76
N ASP A 55 -13.06 37.51 -17.74
CA ASP A 55 -12.25 36.69 -16.82
C ASP A 55 -10.81 36.49 -17.32
N MET A 56 -10.59 36.64 -18.62
CA MET A 56 -9.27 36.53 -19.27
C MET A 56 -8.27 37.56 -18.72
N ASP A 57 -8.73 38.80 -18.51
CA ASP A 57 -7.90 39.90 -17.98
C ASP A 57 -7.66 39.75 -16.46
N ALA A 58 -8.61 39.19 -15.72
CA ALA A 58 -8.47 38.98 -14.27
C ALA A 58 -7.54 37.79 -13.94
N LEU A 59 -7.66 36.67 -14.65
CA LEU A 59 -6.83 35.47 -14.41
C LEU A 59 -5.37 35.68 -14.82
N ALA A 60 -5.11 36.47 -15.88
CA ALA A 60 -3.76 36.76 -16.36
C ALA A 60 -2.91 37.58 -15.35
N ILE A 61 -3.54 38.40 -14.51
CA ILE A 61 -2.84 39.31 -13.59
C ILE A 61 -2.49 38.63 -12.26
N TYR A 62 -3.29 37.66 -11.80
CA TYR A 62 -3.08 37.01 -10.49
C TYR A 62 -2.23 35.73 -10.51
N ASP A 63 -2.09 35.06 -11.66
CA ASP A 63 -1.49 33.71 -11.73
C ASP A 63 -0.11 33.66 -12.42
N ALA A 64 0.31 34.72 -13.12
CA ALA A 64 1.51 34.67 -13.97
C ALA A 64 2.84 34.95 -13.23
N SER A 65 2.81 35.57 -12.05
CA SER A 65 4.04 35.92 -11.31
C SER A 65 4.04 35.35 -9.90
N ALA A 66 4.91 34.36 -9.68
CA ALA A 66 5.20 33.89 -8.34
C ALA A 66 5.71 35.07 -7.50
N ARG A 67 5.14 35.27 -6.31
CA ARG A 67 5.51 36.40 -5.44
C ARG A 67 6.95 36.31 -4.94
N GLU A 68 7.47 35.10 -4.73
CA GLU A 68 8.83 34.86 -4.20
C GLU A 68 9.53 33.64 -4.85
N PRO A 69 9.86 33.68 -6.16
CA PRO A 69 10.38 32.53 -6.90
C PRO A 69 11.76 32.07 -6.41
N ILE A 70 12.61 33.00 -5.98
CA ILE A 70 13.98 32.71 -5.50
C ILE A 70 13.92 31.97 -4.16
N ALA A 71 13.09 32.45 -3.22
CA ALA A 71 12.93 31.81 -1.92
C ALA A 71 12.35 30.40 -2.06
N ALA A 72 11.34 30.22 -2.92
CA ALA A 72 10.75 28.90 -3.19
C ALA A 72 11.77 27.93 -3.79
N THR A 73 12.58 28.39 -4.75
CA THR A 73 13.63 27.59 -5.39
C THR A 73 14.71 27.21 -4.37
N PHE A 74 15.18 28.15 -3.55
CA PHE A 74 16.16 27.90 -2.50
C PHE A 74 15.63 26.90 -1.46
N ALA A 75 14.39 27.06 -1.02
CA ALA A 75 13.73 26.14 -0.10
C ALA A 75 13.63 24.72 -0.70
N GLY A 76 13.23 24.61 -1.97
CA GLY A 76 13.15 23.35 -2.69
C GLY A 76 14.50 22.64 -2.79
N PHE A 77 15.56 23.36 -3.20
CA PHE A 77 16.91 22.80 -3.26
C PHE A 77 17.47 22.46 -1.88
N THR A 78 17.18 23.25 -0.85
CA THR A 78 17.59 22.96 0.52
C THR A 78 16.93 21.68 1.03
N LEU A 79 15.62 21.53 0.83
CA LEU A 79 14.89 20.32 1.18
C LEU A 79 15.45 19.11 0.42
N LEU A 80 15.65 19.24 -0.89
CA LEU A 80 16.23 18.18 -1.72
C LEU A 80 17.62 17.78 -1.24
N ALA A 81 18.48 18.75 -0.91
CA ALA A 81 19.83 18.50 -0.39
C ALA A 81 19.80 17.79 0.96
N VAL A 82 18.90 18.18 1.87
CA VAL A 82 18.71 17.52 3.17
C VAL A 82 18.25 16.08 2.98
N LEU A 83 17.22 15.84 2.17
CA LEU A 83 16.72 14.50 1.89
C LEU A 83 17.77 13.61 1.22
N THR A 84 18.52 14.17 0.27
CA THR A 84 19.63 13.48 -0.40
C THR A 84 20.72 13.13 0.61
N THR A 85 21.15 14.08 1.43
CA THR A 85 22.17 13.84 2.46
C THR A 85 21.72 12.76 3.43
N MET A 86 20.48 12.83 3.93
CA MET A 86 19.92 11.83 4.84
C MET A 86 19.86 10.43 4.20
N LEU A 87 19.49 10.34 2.92
CA LEU A 87 19.44 9.09 2.16
C LEU A 87 20.83 8.44 2.04
N PHE A 88 21.86 9.23 1.73
CA PHE A 88 23.22 8.72 1.51
C PHE A 88 24.07 8.59 2.79
N SER A 89 23.75 9.34 3.86
CA SER A 89 24.50 9.27 5.11
C SER A 89 24.10 8.09 6.00
N GLY A 90 22.88 7.55 5.85
CA GLY A 90 22.40 6.28 6.41
C GLY A 90 22.40 6.14 7.94
N THR A 91 21.46 5.36 8.50
CA THR A 91 21.53 4.86 9.88
C THR A 91 22.46 3.63 9.92
N LEU A 92 23.77 3.88 9.94
CA LEU A 92 24.84 2.89 9.82
C LEU A 92 24.92 1.92 11.04
N SER A 93 23.93 1.05 11.21
CA SER A 93 24.03 -0.28 11.85
C SER A 93 22.62 -0.80 12.14
N LEU A 94 21.96 -1.39 11.15
CA LEU A 94 20.91 -2.34 11.44
C LEU A 94 21.57 -3.72 11.52
N PRO A 95 21.36 -4.50 12.59
CA PRO A 95 21.83 -5.88 12.62
C PRO A 95 21.24 -6.59 11.41
N VAL A 96 22.12 -7.07 10.52
CA VAL A 96 21.72 -7.88 9.37
C VAL A 96 21.13 -9.15 9.96
N ARG A 97 19.79 -9.23 10.02
CA ARG A 97 19.08 -10.40 10.50
C ARG A 97 19.29 -11.50 9.44
N HIS A 98 20.38 -12.25 9.59
CA HIS A 98 20.62 -13.49 8.87
C HIS A 98 19.63 -14.51 9.43
N GLY A 99 18.46 -14.60 8.83
CA GLY A 99 17.43 -15.50 9.28
C GLY A 99 16.18 -15.28 8.48
N MET A 100 15.99 -16.18 7.51
CA MET A 100 14.90 -16.27 6.55
C MET A 100 15.06 -15.35 5.33
N ASP A 101 15.31 -15.99 4.18
CA ASP A 101 14.90 -15.42 2.90
C ASP A 101 13.43 -14.95 3.00
N GLY A 102 13.04 -13.93 2.22
CA GLY A 102 11.68 -13.39 2.28
C GLY A 102 10.59 -14.46 2.15
N SER A 103 10.86 -15.53 1.40
CA SER A 103 10.00 -16.71 1.30
C SER A 103 9.92 -17.50 2.60
N ASP A 104 11.04 -17.81 3.26
CA ASP A 104 11.08 -18.54 4.54
C ASP A 104 10.37 -17.77 5.65
N ALA A 105 10.45 -16.44 5.63
CA ALA A 105 9.78 -15.58 6.60
C ALA A 105 8.25 -15.67 6.50
N ILE A 106 7.75 -15.95 5.30
CA ILE A 106 6.32 -16.14 5.02
C ILE A 106 5.93 -17.61 5.29
N LEU A 107 6.70 -18.56 4.77
CA LEU A 107 6.44 -20.00 4.92
C LEU A 107 6.49 -20.46 6.37
N SER A 108 7.39 -19.91 7.18
CA SER A 108 7.45 -20.19 8.63
C SER A 108 6.16 -19.79 9.36
N LYS A 109 5.45 -18.76 8.87
CA LYS A 109 4.14 -18.33 9.41
C LYS A 109 2.96 -19.14 8.84
N LEU A 110 3.19 -20.03 7.87
CA LEU A 110 2.16 -20.82 7.18
C LEU A 110 2.37 -22.34 7.39
N PRO A 111 2.21 -22.86 8.62
CA PRO A 111 2.48 -24.27 8.93
C PRO A 111 1.65 -25.23 8.08
N GLY A 112 0.37 -24.94 7.87
CA GLY A 112 -0.51 -25.79 7.05
C GLY A 112 -0.03 -25.90 5.61
N LYS A 113 0.41 -24.80 4.99
CA LYS A 113 0.94 -24.82 3.61
C LYS A 113 2.17 -25.71 3.51
N VAL A 114 3.08 -25.65 4.48
CA VAL A 114 4.29 -26.50 4.49
C VAL A 114 3.92 -27.96 4.71
N GLU A 115 3.04 -28.24 5.67
CA GLU A 115 2.64 -29.60 6.02
C GLU A 115 1.84 -30.28 4.90
N ASP A 116 0.87 -29.59 4.32
CA ASP A 116 0.02 -30.14 3.25
C ASP A 116 0.84 -30.49 2.00
N ASN A 117 1.91 -29.73 1.73
CA ASN A 117 2.75 -29.90 0.55
C ASN A 117 3.91 -30.88 0.75
N LEU A 118 4.45 -31.03 1.97
CA LEU A 118 5.63 -31.86 2.22
C LEU A 118 5.36 -33.13 3.02
N SER A 119 4.39 -33.15 3.93
CA SER A 119 4.29 -34.25 4.90
C SER A 119 4.05 -35.61 4.22
N ALA A 120 3.15 -35.67 3.24
CA ALA A 120 2.88 -36.90 2.50
C ALA A 120 4.11 -37.37 1.71
N SER A 121 4.76 -36.47 0.97
CA SER A 121 5.94 -36.79 0.16
C SER A 121 7.14 -37.22 1.00
N LEU A 122 7.32 -36.65 2.20
CA LEU A 122 8.39 -37.04 3.11
C LEU A 122 8.18 -38.41 3.75
N LEU A 123 6.92 -38.77 4.03
CA LEU A 123 6.55 -40.10 4.53
C LEU A 123 6.70 -41.16 3.42
N ASP A 124 6.23 -40.86 2.21
CA ASP A 124 6.31 -41.78 1.06
C ASP A 124 7.77 -42.07 0.65
N ALA A 125 8.66 -41.10 0.82
CA ALA A 125 10.09 -41.23 0.53
C ALA A 125 10.93 -41.80 1.69
N GLU A 126 10.30 -42.22 2.79
CA GLU A 126 10.96 -42.68 4.02
C GLU A 126 11.96 -41.68 4.62
N LEU A 127 11.83 -40.38 4.29
CA LEU A 127 12.66 -39.30 4.83
C LEU A 127 12.16 -38.81 6.19
N MET A 128 10.89 -39.07 6.49
CA MET A 128 10.22 -38.79 7.77
C MET A 128 9.60 -40.09 8.30
N ALA A 129 9.80 -40.39 9.58
CA ALA A 129 9.17 -41.57 10.19
C ALA A 129 7.66 -41.33 10.45
N PRO A 130 6.81 -42.38 10.53
CA PRO A 130 5.38 -42.21 10.78
C PRO A 130 5.02 -41.54 12.11
N ASP A 131 5.94 -41.57 13.08
CA ASP A 131 5.83 -40.90 14.38
C ASP A 131 6.45 -39.48 14.39
N GLU A 132 7.12 -39.08 13.31
CA GLU A 132 7.68 -37.76 13.11
C GLU A 132 6.66 -36.83 12.43
N ARG A 133 6.76 -35.54 12.76
CA ARG A 133 6.02 -34.47 12.08
C ARG A 133 6.94 -33.30 11.81
N ILE A 134 6.51 -32.41 10.91
CA ILE A 134 7.20 -31.13 10.72
C ILE A 134 7.14 -30.35 12.04
N ALA A 135 8.31 -29.93 12.50
CA ALA A 135 8.48 -29.36 13.82
C ALA A 135 7.92 -27.94 13.87
N ARG A 136 7.16 -27.64 14.93
CA ARG A 136 6.57 -26.32 15.19
C ARG A 136 7.18 -25.67 16.42
N GLN A 137 7.39 -24.35 16.33
CA GLN A 137 7.86 -23.53 17.43
C GLN A 137 6.81 -23.49 18.54
N ALA A 138 7.21 -23.81 19.77
CA ALA A 138 6.29 -23.93 20.91
C ALA A 138 5.46 -22.66 21.21
N GLU A 139 6.04 -21.46 21.06
CA GLU A 139 5.36 -20.20 21.38
C GLU A 139 4.53 -19.64 20.21
N ALA A 140 5.11 -19.66 19.00
CA ALA A 140 4.55 -18.95 17.85
C ALA A 140 3.86 -19.87 16.83
N GLY A 141 3.93 -21.20 17.01
CA GLY A 141 3.40 -22.19 16.06
C GLY A 141 4.06 -22.18 14.68
N ARG A 142 5.22 -21.52 14.55
CA ARG A 142 5.95 -21.37 13.28
C ARG A 142 6.73 -22.62 12.91
N VAL A 143 6.86 -22.89 11.61
CA VAL A 143 7.71 -23.98 11.11
C VAL A 143 9.13 -23.49 10.90
N TRP A 144 10.11 -24.35 11.18
CA TRP A 144 11.48 -24.13 10.76
C TRP A 144 11.70 -24.72 9.36
N ILE A 145 11.89 -23.82 8.41
CA ILE A 145 12.12 -24.11 7.00
C ILE A 145 13.30 -23.29 6.50
N ASP A 146 14.11 -23.92 5.66
CA ASP A 146 15.22 -23.32 4.93
C ASP A 146 14.99 -23.69 3.46
N SER A 147 14.23 -22.86 2.74
CA SER A 147 13.87 -23.14 1.34
C SER A 147 15.07 -23.03 0.41
N ALA A 148 16.07 -22.21 0.74
CA ALA A 148 17.31 -22.08 -0.03
C ALA A 148 18.08 -23.41 -0.09
N ASN A 149 18.17 -24.12 1.04
CA ASN A 149 18.81 -25.44 1.10
C ASN A 149 17.82 -26.61 0.95
N ARG A 150 16.51 -26.33 0.82
CA ARG A 150 15.41 -27.32 0.76
C ARG A 150 15.39 -28.25 1.96
N ARG A 151 15.40 -27.66 3.15
CA ARG A 151 15.40 -28.40 4.41
C ARG A 151 14.23 -27.98 5.28
N VAL A 152 13.66 -28.96 5.97
CA VAL A 152 12.64 -28.76 7.00
C VAL A 152 13.05 -29.47 8.27
N LEU A 153 12.73 -28.86 9.41
CA LEU A 153 12.96 -29.50 10.71
C LEU A 153 11.80 -30.45 11.00
N VAL A 154 12.11 -31.69 11.37
CA VAL A 154 11.13 -32.67 11.85
C VAL A 154 11.39 -33.01 13.31
N SER A 155 10.34 -33.38 14.03
CA SER A 155 10.34 -33.64 15.47
C SER A 155 9.49 -34.86 15.79
N LYS A 156 9.92 -35.68 16.76
CA LYS A 156 9.13 -36.79 17.35
C LYS A 156 8.14 -36.33 18.43
N GLY A 157 7.60 -35.11 18.30
CA GLY A 157 6.71 -34.50 19.30
C GLY A 157 6.06 -33.22 18.78
N GLU A 158 4.96 -32.82 19.41
CA GLU A 158 4.02 -31.80 18.90
C GLU A 158 4.61 -30.37 18.86
N ASN A 159 5.49 -30.03 19.81
CA ASN A 159 6.10 -28.70 19.93
C ASN A 159 7.57 -28.79 20.33
N THR A 160 8.41 -27.96 19.71
CA THR A 160 9.83 -27.85 20.07
C THR A 160 10.21 -26.41 20.47
N PRO A 161 11.07 -26.22 21.49
CA PRO A 161 11.47 -24.89 21.92
C PRO A 161 12.54 -24.24 21.01
N SER A 162 13.45 -25.02 20.41
CA SER A 162 14.47 -24.51 19.47
C SER A 162 15.19 -25.65 18.72
N PRO A 163 15.59 -25.46 17.44
CA PRO A 163 16.41 -26.43 16.68
C PRO A 163 17.75 -26.76 17.34
N GLU A 164 18.25 -25.90 18.24
CA GLU A 164 19.54 -26.09 18.92
C GLU A 164 19.44 -26.83 20.27
N GLN A 165 18.23 -27.05 20.80
CA GLN A 165 18.03 -27.54 22.18
C GLN A 165 17.31 -28.90 22.28
N GLY A 166 17.06 -29.58 21.16
CA GLY A 166 16.29 -30.83 21.15
C GLY A 166 17.07 -32.06 20.70
N GLU A 167 17.12 -33.09 21.56
CA GLU A 167 17.59 -34.45 21.21
C GLU A 167 16.61 -35.18 20.25
N LEU A 168 15.44 -34.57 19.99
CA LEU A 168 14.32 -35.14 19.22
C LEU A 168 14.02 -34.38 17.91
N VAL A 169 14.88 -33.44 17.51
CA VAL A 169 14.74 -32.69 16.25
C VAL A 169 15.84 -33.04 15.27
N ARG A 170 15.47 -33.10 13.98
CA ARG A 170 16.39 -33.43 12.89
C ARG A 170 16.05 -32.59 11.67
N TRP A 171 17.08 -32.06 11.00
CA TRP A 171 16.91 -31.48 9.68
C TRP A 171 16.78 -32.60 8.64
N VAL A 172 15.74 -32.50 7.80
CA VAL A 172 15.52 -33.39 6.67
C VAL A 172 15.88 -32.63 5.40
N ASP A 173 16.88 -33.11 4.68
CA ASP A 173 17.20 -32.67 3.33
C ASP A 173 16.17 -33.25 2.35
N VAL A 174 15.48 -32.38 1.63
CA VAL A 174 14.48 -32.76 0.64
C VAL A 174 15.11 -32.71 -0.76
N PRO A 175 15.18 -33.84 -1.48
CA PRO A 175 15.60 -33.89 -2.88
C PRO A 175 14.86 -32.89 -3.76
N ALA A 176 15.54 -32.41 -4.81
CA ALA A 176 15.05 -31.38 -5.72
C ALA A 176 13.72 -31.74 -6.36
N GLU A 177 13.58 -33.02 -6.71
CA GLU A 177 12.43 -33.59 -7.43
C GLU A 177 11.17 -33.64 -6.55
N MET A 178 11.35 -33.62 -5.23
CA MET A 178 10.26 -33.69 -4.25
C MET A 178 9.93 -32.33 -3.64
N TRP A 179 10.70 -31.28 -3.94
CA TRP A 179 10.39 -29.94 -3.48
C TRP A 179 9.24 -29.34 -4.32
N PRO A 180 8.06 -29.08 -3.75
CA PRO A 180 6.92 -28.61 -4.51
C PRO A 180 7.17 -27.21 -5.07
N ALA A 181 6.91 -27.01 -6.36
CA ALA A 181 7.11 -25.72 -7.02
C ALA A 181 6.22 -24.61 -6.42
N ASP A 182 5.06 -24.99 -5.88
CA ASP A 182 4.09 -24.06 -5.27
C ASP A 182 4.38 -23.75 -3.79
N LEU A 183 5.39 -24.39 -3.20
CA LEU A 183 5.83 -24.12 -1.83
C LEU A 183 6.75 -22.89 -1.78
N VAL A 184 6.18 -21.75 -2.13
CA VAL A 184 6.84 -20.44 -2.12
C VAL A 184 5.97 -19.46 -1.35
N GLY A 185 6.61 -18.59 -0.56
CA GLY A 185 5.93 -17.47 0.09
C GLY A 185 5.60 -16.39 -0.93
N THR A 186 4.32 -16.21 -1.24
CA THR A 186 3.89 -15.17 -2.19
C THR A 186 3.84 -13.80 -1.52
N ASN A 187 4.01 -12.73 -2.28
CA ASN A 187 3.98 -11.39 -1.66
C ASN A 187 2.58 -11.00 -1.15
N VAL A 188 1.52 -11.53 -1.75
CA VAL A 188 0.14 -11.31 -1.31
C VAL A 188 -0.08 -11.94 0.05
N GLU A 189 0.39 -13.18 0.24
CA GLU A 189 0.39 -13.83 1.55
C GLU A 189 1.23 -13.04 2.56
N GLY A 190 2.43 -12.59 2.15
CA GLY A 190 3.33 -11.82 3.00
C GLY A 190 2.70 -10.52 3.51
N VAL A 191 2.08 -9.74 2.63
CA VAL A 191 1.39 -8.50 3.01
C VAL A 191 0.16 -8.82 3.88
N GLY A 192 -0.66 -9.79 3.50
CA GLY A 192 -1.85 -10.17 4.27
C GLY A 192 -1.50 -10.59 5.69
N LEU A 193 -0.52 -11.47 5.86
CA LEU A 193 -0.06 -11.94 7.17
C LEU A 193 0.54 -10.80 8.01
N ASN A 194 1.31 -9.90 7.39
CA ASN A 194 1.90 -8.76 8.10
C ASN A 194 0.81 -7.78 8.57
N LEU A 195 -0.18 -7.48 7.72
CA LEU A 195 -1.29 -6.62 8.07
C LEU A 195 -2.13 -7.20 9.23
N LEU A 196 -2.44 -8.50 9.18
CA LEU A 196 -3.26 -9.13 10.22
C LEU A 196 -2.49 -9.38 11.53
N ALA A 197 -1.24 -9.85 11.44
CA ALA A 197 -0.48 -10.27 12.62
C ALA A 197 0.23 -9.10 13.31
N ASP A 198 0.88 -8.22 12.52
CA ASP A 198 1.76 -7.18 13.05
C ASP A 198 1.07 -5.81 13.09
N HIS A 199 0.06 -5.56 12.23
CA HIS A 199 -0.59 -4.25 12.09
C HIS A 199 -2.14 -4.25 12.16
N PRO A 200 -2.79 -5.01 13.07
CA PRO A 200 -4.26 -5.08 13.10
C PRO A 200 -4.92 -3.72 13.36
N MET A 201 -4.33 -2.91 14.24
CA MET A 201 -4.85 -1.57 14.57
C MET A 201 -4.80 -0.61 13.37
N THR A 202 -3.81 -0.75 12.49
CA THR A 202 -3.68 0.09 11.30
C THR A 202 -4.84 -0.13 10.33
N ILE A 203 -5.32 -1.38 10.21
CA ILE A 203 -6.49 -1.71 9.36
C ILE A 203 -7.75 -1.03 9.91
N GLU A 204 -7.98 -1.14 11.21
CA GLU A 204 -9.14 -0.52 11.88
C GLU A 204 -9.12 1.01 11.72
N ILE A 205 -7.97 1.65 11.95
CA ILE A 205 -7.81 3.09 11.78
C ILE A 205 -8.04 3.50 10.32
N ALA A 206 -7.50 2.75 9.36
CA ALA A 206 -7.73 3.03 7.94
C ALA A 206 -9.23 2.95 7.58
N GLY A 207 -9.95 1.95 8.10
CA GLY A 207 -11.40 1.82 7.93
C GLY A 207 -12.18 3.02 8.49
N VAL A 208 -11.84 3.47 9.71
CA VAL A 208 -12.46 4.65 10.34
C VAL A 208 -12.17 5.92 9.53
N ILE A 209 -10.94 6.09 9.04
CA ILE A 209 -10.55 7.22 8.20
C ILE A 209 -11.37 7.24 6.91
N LEU A 210 -11.51 6.09 6.24
CA LEU A 210 -12.31 5.98 5.00
C LEU A 210 -13.79 6.32 5.24
N LEU A 211 -14.35 5.85 6.37
CA LEU A 211 -15.73 6.16 6.75
C LEU A 211 -15.91 7.66 7.03
N MET A 212 -15.00 8.28 7.79
CA MET A 212 -15.01 9.72 8.04
C MET A 212 -14.82 10.54 6.76
N ALA A 213 -13.99 10.07 5.83
CA ALA A 213 -13.79 10.71 4.53
C ALA A 213 -15.07 10.72 3.70
N MET A 214 -15.80 9.58 3.61
CA MET A 214 -17.08 9.52 2.90
C MET A 214 -18.14 10.42 3.54
N LEU A 215 -18.23 10.43 4.87
CA LEU A 215 -19.14 11.32 5.61
C LEU A 215 -18.82 12.79 5.33
N GLY A 216 -17.53 13.16 5.44
CA GLY A 216 -17.06 14.52 5.17
C GLY A 216 -17.35 14.96 3.73
N ALA A 217 -17.05 14.12 2.75
CA ALA A 217 -17.35 14.38 1.35
C ALA A 217 -18.85 14.58 1.09
N THR A 218 -19.70 13.73 1.66
CA THR A 218 -21.16 13.82 1.48
C THR A 218 -21.76 15.07 2.12
N VAL A 219 -21.34 15.40 3.35
CA VAL A 219 -21.79 16.60 4.05
C VAL A 219 -21.34 17.86 3.31
N LEU A 220 -20.11 17.90 2.81
CA LEU A 220 -19.57 19.04 2.08
C LEU A 220 -20.29 19.24 0.74
N ALA A 221 -20.53 18.15 -0.01
CA ALA A 221 -21.25 18.20 -1.27
C ALA A 221 -22.67 18.75 -1.09
N ARG A 222 -23.39 18.32 -0.05
CA ARG A 222 -24.73 18.86 0.24
C ARG A 222 -24.70 20.34 0.61
N LYS A 223 -23.76 20.75 1.45
CA LYS A 223 -23.63 22.15 1.87
C LYS A 223 -23.33 23.09 0.69
N GLN A 224 -22.59 22.64 -0.32
CA GLN A 224 -22.36 23.44 -1.53
C GLN A 224 -23.66 23.72 -2.28
N VAL A 225 -24.54 22.73 -2.42
CA VAL A 225 -25.85 22.89 -3.09
C VAL A 225 -26.70 23.92 -2.36
N ASP A 226 -26.80 23.82 -1.03
CA ASP A 226 -27.60 24.75 -0.22
C ASP A 226 -27.08 26.21 -0.38
N LEU A 227 -25.76 26.41 -0.37
CA LEU A 227 -25.13 27.73 -0.56
C LEU A 227 -25.38 28.31 -1.95
N GLU A 228 -25.33 27.48 -2.99
CA GLU A 228 -25.62 27.90 -4.37
C GLU A 228 -27.09 28.32 -4.54
N GLU A 229 -28.03 27.59 -3.94
CA GLU A 229 -29.46 27.93 -3.96
C GLU A 229 -29.72 29.27 -3.25
N GLU A 230 -29.12 29.50 -2.09
CA GLU A 230 -29.23 30.78 -1.36
C GLU A 230 -28.63 31.96 -2.14
N ALA A 231 -27.51 31.75 -2.84
CA ALA A 231 -26.91 32.77 -3.69
C ALA A 231 -27.83 33.15 -4.85
N LYS A 232 -28.37 32.14 -5.56
CA LYS A 232 -29.33 32.35 -6.66
C LYS A 232 -30.61 33.04 -6.17
N ALA A 233 -31.14 32.64 -5.02
CA ALA A 233 -32.32 33.26 -4.43
C ALA A 233 -32.09 34.74 -4.05
N ARG A 234 -30.90 35.09 -3.53
CA ARG A 234 -30.54 36.49 -3.26
C ARG A 234 -30.41 37.31 -4.54
N GLN A 235 -29.79 36.76 -5.58
CA GLN A 235 -29.65 37.44 -6.87
C GLN A 235 -31.01 37.67 -7.55
N ALA A 236 -31.90 36.67 -7.54
CA ALA A 236 -33.25 36.81 -8.07
C ALA A 236 -34.06 37.90 -7.35
N ARG A 237 -33.90 38.03 -6.02
CA ARG A 237 -34.54 39.11 -5.25
C ARG A 237 -34.01 40.49 -5.62
N HIS A 238 -32.70 40.63 -5.83
CA HIS A 238 -32.10 41.91 -6.23
C HIS A 238 -32.65 42.37 -7.59
N LEU A 239 -32.66 41.47 -8.58
CA LEU A 239 -33.20 41.76 -9.91
C LEU A 239 -34.69 42.13 -9.88
N ALA A 240 -35.48 41.45 -9.05
CA ALA A 240 -36.90 41.78 -8.90
C ALA A 240 -37.13 43.18 -8.30
N LEU A 241 -36.25 43.63 -7.40
CA LEU A 241 -36.31 44.99 -6.84
C LEU A 241 -35.89 46.05 -7.87
N ASP A 242 -34.86 45.77 -8.68
CA ASP A 242 -34.41 46.67 -9.75
C ASP A 242 -35.51 46.88 -10.79
N VAL A 243 -36.17 45.79 -11.25
CA VAL A 243 -37.29 45.86 -12.20
C VAL A 243 -38.47 46.64 -11.61
N ALA A 244 -38.81 46.40 -10.35
CA ALA A 244 -39.90 47.12 -9.68
C ALA A 244 -39.60 48.62 -9.48
N ALA A 245 -38.33 49.00 -9.35
CA ALA A 245 -37.91 50.40 -9.28
C ALA A 245 -37.95 51.09 -10.64
N GLU A 246 -37.67 50.36 -11.72
CA GLU A 246 -37.72 50.85 -13.11
C GLU A 246 -39.17 51.09 -13.57
N ASP A 247 -40.12 50.22 -13.19
CA ASP A 247 -41.55 50.37 -13.50
C ASP A 247 -42.25 51.51 -12.71
N ALA A 248 -41.62 52.03 -11.66
CA ALA A 248 -42.19 53.04 -10.76
C ALA A 248 -41.72 54.48 -11.04
N GLY A 249 -40.79 54.68 -11.98
CA GLY A 249 -40.24 55.99 -12.40
C GLY A 249 -40.85 56.50 -13.71
#